data_AF-A0A5E4DIX8-F1
#
_entry.id   AF-A0A5E4DIX8-F1
#
_cell.length_a   1.000
_cell.length_b   1.000
_cell.length_c   1.000
_cell.angle_alpha   90.00
_cell.angle_beta   90.00
_cell.angle_gamma   90.00
#
_symmetry.space_group_name_H-M   'P 1'
#
loop_
_entity.id
_entity.type
_entity.pdbx_description
1 polymer ?
#
loop_
_entity_poly.entity_id
_entity_poly.type
_entity_poly.pdbx_seq_one_letter_code
_entity_poly.pdbx_strand_id
1 'polypeptide(L)'
;GKTESITVVKLLSCFDDLVAAGTASGRVAVFQLVSSLPGRNKQLRRFDVTGIHKNSITALAWSPNGMKLFSGDDKGKIVYSSLDLDQ
;
A
#
# COMPACT_ATOMS: atom_id res chain seq x y z
N GLY A 1 -9.83 18.70 1.47
CA GLY A 1 -9.20 17.58 0.75
C GLY A 1 -10.25 16.51 0.52
N LYS A 2 -10.31 15.90 -0.66
CA LYS A 2 -11.30 14.85 -0.94
C LYS A 2 -10.97 13.64 -0.06
N THR A 3 -11.76 13.39 0.97
CA THR A 3 -11.65 12.21 1.84
C THR A 3 -12.42 11.07 1.20
N GLU A 4 -11.74 9.96 0.95
CA GLU A 4 -12.32 8.78 0.33
C GLU A 4 -12.53 7.69 1.38
N SER A 5 -13.57 6.85 1.20
CA SER A 5 -13.81 5.73 2.08
C SER A 5 -12.71 4.68 1.92
N ILE A 6 -12.08 4.30 3.03
CA ILE A 6 -11.08 3.23 3.09
C ILE A 6 -11.83 1.92 3.23
N THR A 7 -11.54 0.97 2.35
CA THR A 7 -12.24 -0.32 2.26
C THR A 7 -11.41 -1.47 2.83
N VAL A 8 -10.09 -1.35 2.77
CA VAL A 8 -9.17 -2.38 3.26
C VAL A 8 -7.85 -1.76 3.70
N VAL A 9 -7.25 -2.30 4.77
CA VAL A 9 -5.93 -1.91 5.27
C VAL A 9 -5.11 -3.16 5.58
N LYS A 10 -3.81 -3.14 5.26
CA LYS A 10 -2.85 -4.21 5.55
C LYS A 10 -1.52 -3.66 6.02
N LEU A 11 -1.10 -4.11 7.21
CA LEU A 11 0.22 -3.87 7.76
C LEU A 11 1.18 -5.00 7.36
N LEU A 12 2.41 -4.65 7.03
CA LEU A 12 3.55 -5.55 6.94
C LEU A 12 4.70 -4.98 7.78
N SER A 13 5.16 -5.76 8.74
CA SER A 13 6.31 -5.46 9.59
C SER A 13 7.43 -6.47 9.31
N CYS A 14 8.16 -6.27 8.22
CA CYS A 14 9.28 -7.16 7.86
C CYS A 14 10.62 -6.45 8.15
N PHE A 15 10.94 -5.42 7.36
CA PHE A 15 12.11 -4.56 7.56
C PHE A 15 11.71 -3.15 8.00
N ASP A 16 10.76 -2.54 7.31
CA ASP A 16 10.05 -1.34 7.76
C ASP A 16 8.58 -1.70 8.05
N ASP A 17 7.90 -0.83 8.79
CA ASP A 17 6.46 -0.93 9.01
C ASP A 17 5.74 -0.30 7.81
N LEU A 18 5.28 -1.14 6.88
CA LEU A 18 4.55 -0.74 5.68
C LEU A 18 3.04 -0.92 5.89
N VAL A 19 2.27 0.13 5.61
CA VAL A 19 0.80 0.11 5.66
C VAL A 19 0.25 0.36 4.27
N ALA A 20 -0.49 -0.59 3.71
CA ALA A 20 -1.28 -0.37 2.49
C ALA A 20 -2.74 -0.14 2.86
N ALA A 21 -3.35 0.86 2.24
CA ALA A 21 -4.76 1.21 2.38
C ALA A 21 -5.41 1.31 0.99
N GLY A 22 -6.48 0.55 0.78
CA GLY A 22 -7.28 0.59 -0.44
C GLY A 22 -8.52 1.45 -0.22
N THR A 23 -8.95 2.16 -1.25
CA THR A 23 -10.15 3.01 -1.19
C THR A 23 -11.27 2.48 -2.08
N ALA A 24 -12.49 2.97 -1.82
CA ALA A 24 -13.66 2.70 -2.65
C ALA A 24 -13.56 3.26 -4.08
N SER A 25 -12.63 4.18 -4.34
CA SER A 25 -12.42 4.79 -5.67
C SER A 25 -11.36 4.07 -6.51
N GLY A 26 -10.70 3.04 -5.97
CA GLY A 26 -9.62 2.32 -6.66
C GLY A 26 -8.23 2.90 -6.42
N ARG A 27 -8.06 3.80 -5.45
CA ARG A 27 -6.75 4.25 -5.00
C ARG A 27 -6.18 3.24 -4.01
N VAL A 28 -4.88 2.97 -4.15
CA VAL A 28 -4.11 2.23 -3.14
C VAL A 28 -3.01 3.16 -2.64
N ALA A 29 -3.08 3.51 -1.36
CA ALA A 29 -2.07 4.30 -0.68
C ALA A 29 -1.16 3.37 0.13
N VAL A 30 0.14 3.56 0.02
CA VAL A 30 1.16 2.85 0.79
C VAL A 30 1.89 3.85 1.65
N PHE A 31 2.03 3.55 2.93
CA PHE A 31 2.76 4.34 3.90
C PHE A 31 3.90 3.51 4.44
N GLN A 32 5.09 4.08 4.43
CA GLN A 32 6.25 3.56 5.14
C GLN A 32 6.38 4.35 6.42
N LEU A 33 6.03 3.71 7.54
CA LEU A 33 6.04 4.33 8.85
C LEU A 33 7.48 4.53 9.34
N VAL A 34 7.63 5.54 10.19
CA VAL A 34 8.91 5.82 10.85
C VAL A 34 9.22 4.76 11.89
N SER A 35 10.47 4.34 11.94
CA SER A 35 10.97 3.46 12.98
C SER A 35 12.14 4.12 13.71
N SER A 36 12.16 4.00 15.04
CA SER A 36 13.23 4.47 15.90
C SER A 36 14.46 3.54 15.93
N LEU A 37 14.36 2.35 15.35
CA LEU A 37 15.46 1.38 15.30
C LEU A 37 16.59 1.85 14.37
N PRO A 38 17.86 1.62 14.75
CA PRO A 38 19.02 1.97 13.92
C PRO A 38 18.99 1.21 12.58
N GLY A 39 19.24 1.92 11.49
CA GLY A 39 19.21 1.36 10.12
C GLY A 39 17.83 1.32 9.46
N ARG A 40 16.77 1.82 10.10
CA ARG A 40 15.42 1.90 9.52
C ARG A 40 15.02 3.32 9.10
N ASN A 41 13.89 3.42 8.40
CA ASN A 41 13.40 4.69 7.88
C ASN A 41 13.00 5.67 8.99
N LYS A 42 13.57 6.88 8.96
CA LYS A 42 13.30 7.96 9.92
C LYS A 42 12.24 8.96 9.47
N GLN A 43 11.72 8.83 8.25
CA GLN A 43 10.71 9.72 7.67
C GLN A 43 9.51 8.94 7.13
N LEU A 44 8.31 9.47 7.36
CA LEU A 44 7.09 8.90 6.80
C LEU A 44 7.14 9.07 5.27
N ARG A 45 7.25 7.97 4.52
CA ARG A 45 7.10 8.01 3.06
C ARG A 45 5.68 7.57 2.70
N ARG A 46 5.11 8.20 1.67
CA ARG A 46 3.79 7.86 1.13
C ARG A 46 3.90 7.66 -0.38
N PHE A 47 3.34 6.56 -0.85
CA PHE A 47 3.23 6.23 -2.27
C PHE A 47 1.76 6.03 -2.60
N ASP A 48 1.28 6.62 -3.68
CA ASP A 48 -0.09 6.45 -4.14
C ASP A 48 -0.10 5.76 -5.50
N VAL A 49 -0.68 4.57 -5.55
CA VAL A 49 -1.01 3.88 -6.78
C VAL A 49 -2.41 4.32 -7.18
N THR A 50 -2.48 5.15 -8.22
CA THR A 50 -3.73 5.69 -8.77
C THR A 50 -3.84 5.38 -10.26
N GLY A 51 -5.07 5.41 -10.79
CA GLY A 51 -5.31 5.24 -12.23
C GLY A 51 -5.31 3.78 -12.74
N ILE A 52 -4.97 2.80 -11.90
CA ILE A 52 -4.97 1.38 -12.30
C ILE A 52 -6.32 0.69 -12.02
N HIS A 53 -6.81 0.81 -10.78
CA HIS A 53 -8.16 0.39 -10.41
C HIS A 53 -9.13 1.55 -10.59
N LYS A 54 -10.28 1.27 -11.18
CA LYS A 54 -11.38 2.25 -11.36
C LYS A 54 -12.55 1.99 -10.41
N ASN A 55 -12.45 0.93 -9.60
CA ASN A 55 -13.50 0.47 -8.71
C ASN A 55 -12.94 0.20 -7.31
N SER A 56 -13.83 -0.15 -6.39
CA SER A 56 -13.50 -0.36 -4.98
C SER A 56 -12.44 -1.44 -4.81
N ILE A 57 -11.38 -1.12 -4.08
CA ILE A 57 -10.37 -2.11 -3.68
C ILE A 57 -10.99 -3.01 -2.61
N THR A 58 -10.99 -4.31 -2.85
CA THR A 58 -11.58 -5.30 -1.94
C THR A 58 -10.53 -6.12 -1.22
N ALA A 59 -9.34 -6.27 -1.82
CA ALA A 59 -8.27 -7.09 -1.28
C ALA A 59 -6.91 -6.39 -1.44
N LEU A 60 -6.10 -6.51 -0.39
CA LEU A 60 -4.68 -6.16 -0.40
C LEU A 60 -3.89 -7.30 0.21
N ALA A 61 -2.74 -7.61 -0.37
CA ALA A 61 -1.81 -8.60 0.16
C ALA A 61 -0.38 -8.17 -0.12
N TRP A 62 0.46 -8.22 0.90
CA TRP A 62 1.89 -7.97 0.77
C TRP A 62 2.62 -9.27 0.42
N SER A 63 3.69 -9.18 -0.37
CA SER A 63 4.66 -10.27 -0.43
C SER A 63 5.38 -10.38 0.93
N PRO A 64 5.73 -11.60 1.38
CA PRO A 64 6.40 -11.79 2.67
C PRO A 64 7.71 -11.02 2.81
N ASN A 65 8.40 -10.78 1.69
CA ASN A 65 9.64 -10.01 1.62
C ASN A 65 9.43 -8.48 1.53
N GLY A 66 8.19 -7.98 1.48
CA GLY A 66 7.85 -6.55 1.43
C GLY A 66 8.14 -5.82 0.13
N MET A 67 8.61 -6.50 -0.91
CA MET A 67 8.95 -5.88 -2.19
C MET A 67 7.76 -5.70 -3.14
N LYS A 68 6.64 -6.39 -2.90
CA LYS A 68 5.47 -6.37 -3.78
C LYS A 68 4.19 -6.20 -2.97
N LEU A 69 3.29 -5.38 -3.50
CA LEU A 69 1.93 -5.26 -3.03
C LEU A 69 1.00 -5.77 -4.12
N PHE A 70 0.06 -6.63 -3.75
CA PHE A 70 -1.02 -7.11 -4.61
C PHE A 70 -2.31 -6.41 -4.21
N SER A 71 -3.01 -5.85 -5.19
CA SER A 71 -4.31 -5.20 -5.03
C SER A 71 -5.36 -5.84 -5.92
N GLY A 72 -6.53 -6.11 -5.34
CA GLY A 72 -7.70 -6.64 -6.04
C GLY A 72 -8.89 -5.69 -5.90
N ASP A 73 -9.64 -5.50 -6.98
CA ASP A 73 -10.89 -4.74 -6.97
C ASP A 73 -12.16 -5.62 -7.03
N ASP A 74 -13.31 -4.99 -6.84
CA ASP A 74 -14.64 -5.61 -6.87
C ASP A 74 -15.08 -6.15 -8.24
N LYS A 75 -14.33 -5.84 -9.32
CA LYS A 75 -14.53 -6.41 -10.66
C LYS A 75 -13.59 -7.57 -10.95
N GLY A 76 -12.78 -7.98 -9.98
CA GLY A 76 -11.86 -9.10 -10.11
C GLY A 76 -10.56 -8.74 -10.85
N LYS A 77 -10.26 -7.46 -11.08
CA LYS A 77 -8.94 -7.07 -11.57
C LYS A 77 -7.93 -7.18 -10.42
N ILE A 78 -6.83 -7.86 -10.70
CA ILE A 78 -5.69 -8.00 -9.78
C ILE A 78 -4.47 -7.34 -10.40
N VAL A 79 -3.75 -6.56 -9.60
CA VAL A 79 -2.54 -5.83 -10.00
C VAL A 79 -1.48 -6.09 -8.94
N TYR A 80 -0.21 -6.16 -9.37
CA TYR A 80 0.90 -6.05 -8.44
C TYR A 80 1.63 -4.73 -8.65
N SER A 81 2.17 -4.17 -7.58
CA SER A 81 3.04 -3.00 -7.59
C SER A 81 4.34 -3.35 -6.89
N SER A 82 5.47 -3.07 -7.54
CA SER A 82 6.80 -3.18 -6.94
C SER A 82 7.07 -1.96 -6.08
N LEU A 83 7.39 -2.20 -4.80
CA LEU A 83 7.94 -1.18 -3.92
C LEU A 83 9.46 -1.25 -4.05
N ASP A 84 10.03 -0.37 -4.88
CA ASP A 84 11.47 -0.18 -4.93
C ASP A 84 11.81 0.91 -3.91
N LEU A 85 12.43 0.52 -2.80
CA LEU A 85 12.72 1.41 -1.66
C LEU A 85 14.10 2.08 -1.78
N ASP A 86 14.88 1.76 -2.82
CA ASP A 86 16.27 2.19 -3.02
C ASP A 86 16.43 3.45 -3.89
N GLN A 87 15.60 4.48 -3.69
CA GLN A 87 15.82 5.80 -4.33
C GLN A 87 15.99 6.93 -3.31
#